data_AF-A0A2D9VG58-F1
#
_entry.id   AF-A0A2D9VG58-F1
#
_cell.length_a   1.000
_cell.length_b   1.000
_cell.length_c   1.000
_cell.angle_alpha   90.00
_cell.angle_beta   90.00
_cell.angle_gamma   90.00
#
_symmetry.space_group_name_H-M   'P 1'
#
loop_
_entity.id
_entity.type
_entity.pdbx_description
1 polymer ?
#
loop_
_entity_poly.entity_id
_entity_poly.type
_entity_poly.pdbx_seq_one_letter_code
_entity_poly.pdbx_strand_id
1 'polypeptide(L)'
;SYSEVIGEGLYGDELFDYINDNYQASNTLGYNNARDIMYSIIDIKQGNQLTGVYSGYTITLDLNEDPSTNAYEQGINCEHTWPQSLGAGSEPMKSDMHHLFPTKSNVNSSRGNDPFDESTDSQTDKWYKDDYYIQSIPAQDIDEYAEKLNPPNQEDERFEPREVQKGNTARAMFYFYTIYSNVASQDFWNLQYQTLIDWHFYDLPDQTEIDRTNSIASYQGNVNPYVVDPSIVGRAFLVFEGALPGDVNQDNTLDILDVVMDIGYIIGSFGLTQSETIIADINYDLSVDVLDVVSIVDTVLD
;
A
#
# COMPACT_ATOMS: atom_id res chain seq x y z
N SER A 1 3.17 -8.52 -15.60
CA SER A 1 2.78 -7.28 -16.29
C SER A 1 1.48 -6.82 -15.67
N TYR A 2 1.48 -5.62 -15.11
CA TYR A 2 0.25 -4.93 -14.71
C TYR A 2 -0.63 -4.81 -15.96
N SER A 3 -1.89 -5.26 -15.90
CA SER A 3 -2.69 -5.52 -17.10
C SER A 3 -3.63 -4.38 -17.49
N GLU A 4 -3.73 -3.34 -16.67
CA GLU A 4 -4.67 -2.24 -16.84
C GLU A 4 -4.05 -0.94 -16.35
N VAL A 5 -4.04 0.08 -17.21
CA VAL A 5 -3.74 1.46 -16.83
C VAL A 5 -5.06 2.10 -16.41
N ILE A 6 -5.13 2.54 -15.17
CA ILE A 6 -6.34 3.11 -14.59
C ILE A 6 -6.30 4.63 -14.73
N GLY A 7 -7.40 5.20 -15.22
CA GLY A 7 -7.56 6.65 -15.36
C GLY A 7 -6.47 7.26 -16.25
N GLU A 8 -6.12 6.64 -17.37
CA GLU A 8 -5.09 7.10 -18.32
C GLU A 8 -5.15 8.62 -18.56
N GLY A 9 -4.00 9.29 -18.46
CA GLY A 9 -3.88 10.75 -18.62
C GLY A 9 -4.32 11.61 -17.43
N LEU A 10 -4.97 11.03 -16.40
CA LEU A 10 -5.36 11.76 -15.20
C LEU A 10 -4.21 11.85 -14.19
N TYR A 11 -4.14 12.95 -13.45
CA TYR A 11 -3.16 13.20 -12.37
C TYR A 11 -3.80 13.94 -11.20
N GLY A 12 -3.12 13.93 -10.05
CA GLY A 12 -3.53 14.68 -8.87
C GLY A 12 -4.95 14.37 -8.40
N ASP A 13 -5.67 15.41 -8.00
CA ASP A 13 -7.02 15.32 -7.45
C ASP A 13 -8.03 14.68 -8.44
N GLU A 14 -7.88 14.91 -9.75
CA GLU A 14 -8.75 14.30 -10.75
C GLU A 14 -8.61 12.77 -10.80
N LEU A 15 -7.38 12.25 -10.73
CA LEU A 15 -7.16 10.82 -10.63
C LEU A 15 -7.64 10.28 -9.28
N PHE A 16 -7.36 10.99 -8.18
CA PHE A 16 -7.81 10.60 -6.84
C PHE A 16 -9.35 10.44 -6.79
N ASP A 17 -10.09 11.43 -7.30
CA ASP A 17 -11.55 11.41 -7.35
C ASP A 17 -12.07 10.31 -8.28
N TYR A 18 -11.44 10.13 -9.44
CA TYR A 18 -11.75 9.02 -10.36
C TYR A 18 -11.65 7.67 -9.65
N ILE A 19 -10.59 7.46 -8.86
CA ILE A 19 -10.42 6.23 -8.08
C ILE A 19 -11.50 6.11 -7.00
N ASN A 20 -11.77 7.19 -6.24
CA ASN A 20 -12.81 7.20 -5.22
C ASN A 20 -14.18 6.82 -5.79
N ASP A 21 -14.54 7.31 -6.98
CA ASP A 21 -15.85 7.09 -7.59
C ASP A 21 -16.03 5.68 -8.17
N ASN A 22 -14.94 5.04 -8.64
CA ASN A 22 -15.03 3.81 -9.45
C ASN A 22 -14.60 2.55 -8.70
N TYR A 23 -13.84 2.66 -7.61
CA TYR A 23 -13.24 1.50 -6.92
C TYR A 23 -13.79 1.25 -5.51
N GLN A 24 -14.92 1.86 -5.15
CA GLN A 24 -15.57 1.57 -3.85
C GLN A 24 -16.03 0.12 -3.76
N ALA A 25 -15.94 -0.45 -2.56
CA ALA A 25 -16.53 -1.75 -2.28
C ALA A 25 -18.05 -1.69 -2.46
N SER A 26 -18.56 -2.34 -3.51
CA SER A 26 -19.98 -2.35 -3.85
C SER A 26 -20.84 -3.08 -2.80
N ASN A 27 -20.25 -4.05 -2.11
CA ASN A 27 -20.85 -4.82 -1.01
C ASN A 27 -19.75 -5.27 -0.05
N THR A 28 -20.06 -5.38 1.24
CA THR A 28 -19.19 -6.02 2.22
C THR A 28 -19.91 -7.20 2.87
N LEU A 29 -19.15 -8.22 3.30
CA LEU A 29 -19.71 -9.46 3.86
C LEU A 29 -20.17 -9.31 5.32
N GLY A 30 -19.90 -8.15 5.93
CA GLY A 30 -19.96 -7.94 7.36
C GLY A 30 -18.74 -8.53 8.07
N TYR A 31 -18.37 -7.90 9.18
CA TYR A 31 -17.05 -8.10 9.82
C TYR A 31 -16.69 -9.54 10.21
N ASN A 32 -17.62 -10.39 10.63
CA ASN A 32 -17.31 -11.78 10.98
C ASN A 32 -17.03 -12.61 9.71
N ASN A 33 -17.97 -12.62 8.77
CA ASN A 33 -17.82 -13.37 7.52
C ASN A 33 -16.60 -12.93 6.72
N ALA A 34 -16.31 -11.62 6.67
CA ALA A 34 -15.12 -11.09 6.00
C ALA A 34 -13.84 -11.72 6.57
N ARG A 35 -13.70 -11.77 7.90
CA ARG A 35 -12.54 -12.39 8.55
C ARG A 35 -12.47 -13.90 8.33
N ASP A 36 -13.61 -14.59 8.40
CA ASP A 36 -13.62 -16.05 8.19
C ASP A 36 -13.16 -16.41 6.78
N ILE A 37 -13.66 -15.70 5.76
CA ILE A 37 -13.23 -15.87 4.36
C ILE A 37 -11.77 -15.45 4.18
N MET A 38 -11.38 -14.30 4.72
CA MET A 38 -10.01 -13.79 4.65
C MET A 38 -9.03 -14.83 5.20
N TYR A 39 -9.29 -15.41 6.37
CA TYR A 39 -8.37 -16.35 6.99
C TYR A 39 -8.37 -17.75 6.39
N SER A 40 -9.55 -18.26 5.98
CA SER A 40 -9.67 -19.67 5.55
C SER A 40 -9.56 -19.89 4.05
N ILE A 41 -9.63 -18.83 3.25
CA ILE A 41 -9.64 -18.92 1.78
C ILE A 41 -8.59 -18.00 1.16
N ILE A 42 -8.56 -16.72 1.54
CA ILE A 42 -7.75 -15.70 0.85
C ILE A 42 -6.29 -15.72 1.32
N ASP A 43 -6.07 -15.62 2.63
CA ASP A 43 -4.73 -15.48 3.23
C ASP A 43 -4.14 -16.82 3.72
N ILE A 44 -4.87 -17.93 3.52
CA ILE A 44 -4.40 -19.26 3.92
C ILE A 44 -3.34 -19.79 2.94
N LYS A 45 -2.28 -20.37 3.49
CA LYS A 45 -1.18 -21.00 2.75
C LYS A 45 -1.24 -22.52 2.83
N GLN A 46 -0.39 -23.17 2.04
CA GLN A 46 -0.29 -24.64 2.01
C GLN A 46 -0.13 -25.24 3.42
N GLY A 47 -0.93 -26.28 3.69
CA GLY A 47 -0.96 -26.94 5.00
C GLY A 47 -1.80 -26.20 6.04
N ASN A 48 -2.80 -25.42 5.59
CA ASN A 48 -3.69 -24.62 6.42
C ASN A 48 -2.95 -23.57 7.27
N GLN A 49 -1.83 -23.07 6.78
CA GLN A 49 -1.02 -22.11 7.52
C GLN A 49 -1.57 -20.69 7.35
N LEU A 50 -1.81 -20.00 8.46
CA LEU A 50 -2.18 -18.59 8.48
C LEU A 50 -1.05 -17.79 9.15
N THR A 51 -0.45 -16.86 8.41
CA THR A 51 0.70 -16.05 8.86
C THR A 51 0.24 -14.63 9.17
N GLY A 52 0.55 -14.14 10.37
CA GLY A 52 0.32 -12.75 10.74
C GLY A 52 1.27 -11.79 10.02
N VAL A 53 0.76 -10.66 9.53
CA VAL A 53 1.53 -9.77 8.63
C VAL A 53 2.71 -9.07 9.31
N TYR A 54 2.56 -8.60 10.56
CA TYR A 54 3.63 -7.84 11.21
C TYR A 54 4.77 -8.70 11.72
N SER A 55 4.55 -9.71 12.58
CA SER A 55 5.67 -10.49 13.14
C SER A 55 6.01 -11.75 12.38
N GLY A 56 5.19 -12.20 11.43
CA GLY A 56 5.37 -13.50 10.76
C GLY A 56 4.88 -14.71 11.56
N TYR A 57 4.30 -14.51 12.74
CA TYR A 57 3.73 -15.58 13.55
C TYR A 57 2.73 -16.40 12.73
N THR A 58 2.99 -17.70 12.63
CA THR A 58 2.19 -18.61 11.81
C THR A 58 1.51 -19.66 12.66
N ILE A 59 0.22 -19.87 12.42
CA ILE A 59 -0.62 -20.89 13.05
C ILE A 59 -1.11 -21.89 12.00
N THR A 60 -1.61 -23.05 12.44
CA THR A 60 -2.33 -23.98 11.57
C THR A 60 -3.82 -23.91 11.90
N LEU A 61 -4.64 -23.47 10.95
CA LEU A 61 -6.09 -23.39 11.15
C LEU A 61 -6.73 -24.79 11.14
N ASP A 62 -7.62 -25.03 12.11
CA ASP A 62 -8.59 -26.12 12.01
C ASP A 62 -9.81 -25.65 11.23
N LEU A 63 -9.90 -26.08 9.96
CA LEU A 63 -10.99 -25.71 9.06
C LEU A 63 -12.33 -26.40 9.40
N ASN A 64 -12.38 -27.25 10.44
CA ASN A 64 -13.64 -27.78 10.98
C ASN A 64 -14.26 -26.86 12.04
N GLU A 65 -13.52 -25.87 12.52
CA GLU A 65 -13.97 -24.85 13.45
C GLU A 65 -14.29 -23.54 12.72
N ASP A 66 -14.88 -22.58 13.44
CA ASP A 66 -15.07 -21.22 12.95
C ASP A 66 -13.69 -20.55 12.76
N PRO A 67 -13.31 -20.12 11.53
CA PRO A 67 -11.92 -19.73 11.25
C PRO A 67 -11.42 -18.57 12.10
N SER A 68 -12.21 -17.50 12.28
CA SER A 68 -11.79 -16.35 13.08
C SER A 68 -11.75 -16.65 14.58
N THR A 69 -12.61 -17.54 15.08
CA THR A 69 -12.56 -18.04 16.45
C THR A 69 -11.32 -18.90 16.69
N ASN A 70 -11.07 -19.89 15.82
CA ASN A 70 -9.90 -20.77 15.92
C ASN A 70 -8.58 -19.98 15.82
N ALA A 71 -8.51 -19.00 14.91
CA ALA A 71 -7.36 -18.11 14.81
C ALA A 71 -7.11 -17.32 16.11
N TYR A 72 -8.18 -16.79 16.71
CA TYR A 72 -8.12 -16.03 17.96
C TYR A 72 -7.63 -16.87 19.14
N GLU A 73 -8.10 -18.10 19.27
CA GLU A 73 -7.64 -19.03 20.31
C GLU A 73 -6.15 -19.37 20.19
N GLN A 74 -5.60 -19.31 18.98
CA GLN A 74 -4.17 -19.49 18.69
C GLN A 74 -3.35 -18.18 18.72
N GLY A 75 -3.99 -17.05 19.02
CA GLY A 75 -3.33 -15.75 19.19
C GLY A 75 -3.24 -14.85 17.96
N ILE A 76 -4.01 -15.14 16.90
CA ILE A 76 -4.18 -14.26 15.72
C ILE A 76 -5.50 -13.50 15.83
N ASN A 77 -5.47 -12.18 15.63
CA ASN A 77 -6.67 -11.36 15.43
C ASN A 77 -6.59 -10.59 14.11
N CYS A 78 -7.60 -9.76 13.85
CA CYS A 78 -7.66 -8.95 12.64
C CYS A 78 -7.02 -7.60 12.89
N GLU A 79 -6.02 -7.29 12.08
CA GLU A 79 -5.46 -5.96 11.93
C GLU A 79 -6.38 -5.12 11.04
N HIS A 80 -6.59 -3.88 11.46
CA HIS A 80 -7.15 -2.81 10.65
C HIS A 80 -6.00 -1.87 10.30
N THR A 81 -5.41 -2.04 9.12
CA THR A 81 -4.21 -1.27 8.72
C THR A 81 -4.48 0.22 8.82
N TRP A 82 -5.66 0.67 8.37
CA TRP A 82 -6.23 1.93 8.82
C TRP A 82 -7.04 1.75 10.11
N PRO A 83 -6.70 2.41 11.24
CA PRO A 83 -7.34 2.12 12.53
C PRO A 83 -8.84 2.41 12.58
N GLN A 84 -9.60 1.55 13.28
CA GLN A 84 -11.04 1.74 13.49
C GLN A 84 -11.39 3.05 14.20
N SER A 85 -10.53 3.50 15.14
CA SER A 85 -10.69 4.76 15.86
C SER A 85 -10.53 6.00 14.98
N LEU A 86 -9.97 5.84 13.76
CA LEU A 86 -9.62 6.92 12.84
C LEU A 86 -10.43 6.88 11.54
N GLY A 87 -11.62 6.28 11.60
CA GLY A 87 -12.56 6.22 10.48
C GLY A 87 -12.95 4.80 10.08
N ALA A 88 -12.17 3.76 10.37
CA ALA A 88 -12.48 2.41 9.89
C ALA A 88 -13.55 1.64 10.72
N GLY A 89 -14.19 2.27 11.71
CA GLY A 89 -15.02 1.59 12.71
C GLY A 89 -16.45 1.20 12.30
N SER A 90 -16.93 1.66 11.13
CA SER A 90 -18.30 1.41 10.64
C SER A 90 -18.30 0.71 9.29
N GLU A 91 -19.39 0.04 8.94
CA GLU A 91 -19.57 -0.49 7.58
C GLU A 91 -19.72 0.66 6.57
N PRO A 92 -19.22 0.51 5.33
CA PRO A 92 -18.56 -0.69 4.78
C PRO A 92 -17.09 -0.84 5.21
N MET A 93 -16.41 0.26 5.57
CA MET A 93 -14.96 0.25 5.77
C MET A 93 -14.49 -0.69 6.88
N LYS A 94 -15.32 -1.02 7.87
CA LYS A 94 -14.97 -1.97 8.93
C LYS A 94 -14.65 -3.37 8.43
N SER A 95 -15.33 -3.82 7.38
CA SER A 95 -15.22 -5.19 6.87
C SER A 95 -14.65 -5.29 5.46
N ASP A 96 -14.11 -4.19 4.94
CA ASP A 96 -13.43 -4.19 3.66
C ASP A 96 -12.05 -4.85 3.75
N MET A 97 -11.87 -6.03 3.14
CA MET A 97 -10.68 -6.86 3.25
C MET A 97 -9.42 -6.26 2.61
N HIS A 98 -9.52 -5.19 1.81
CA HIS A 98 -8.33 -4.56 1.18
C HIS A 98 -7.41 -3.85 2.18
N HIS A 99 -7.87 -3.56 3.41
CA HIS A 99 -7.02 -3.03 4.49
C HIS A 99 -7.01 -3.89 5.76
N LEU A 100 -7.61 -5.08 5.71
CA LEU A 100 -7.62 -6.04 6.81
C LEU A 100 -6.58 -7.13 6.60
N PHE A 101 -5.94 -7.57 7.68
CA PHE A 101 -4.96 -8.65 7.64
C PHE A 101 -4.96 -9.49 8.93
N PRO A 102 -4.60 -10.79 8.88
CA PRO A 102 -4.28 -11.54 10.09
C PRO A 102 -3.04 -10.96 10.77
N THR A 103 -3.06 -10.79 12.09
CA THR A 103 -1.90 -10.32 12.86
C THR A 103 -1.87 -10.97 14.24
N LYS A 104 -0.66 -11.17 14.80
CA LYS A 104 -0.51 -11.64 16.18
C LYS A 104 -1.11 -10.63 17.16
N SER A 105 -1.99 -11.07 18.04
CA SER A 105 -2.85 -10.19 18.84
C SER A 105 -2.09 -9.19 19.72
N ASN A 106 -0.97 -9.57 20.32
CA ASN A 106 -0.14 -8.66 21.11
C ASN A 106 0.63 -7.65 20.25
N VAL A 107 0.96 -7.99 18.99
CA VAL A 107 1.63 -7.09 18.05
C VAL A 107 0.62 -6.09 17.49
N ASN A 108 -0.57 -6.55 17.09
CA ASN A 108 -1.69 -5.67 16.73
C ASN A 108 -2.00 -4.70 17.88
N SER A 109 -2.15 -5.22 19.11
CA SER A 109 -2.35 -4.35 20.28
C SER A 109 -1.19 -3.39 20.56
N SER A 110 0.04 -3.74 20.19
CA SER A 110 1.20 -2.86 20.33
C SER A 110 1.28 -1.81 19.23
N ARG A 111 0.75 -2.09 18.03
CA ARG A 111 0.64 -1.16 16.91
C ARG A 111 -0.48 -0.14 17.15
N GLY A 112 -1.58 -0.57 17.78
CA GLY A 112 -2.67 0.31 18.18
C GLY A 112 -3.22 1.14 17.02
N ASN A 113 -3.11 2.47 17.15
CA ASN A 113 -3.41 3.43 16.09
C ASN A 113 -2.20 4.32 15.76
N ASP A 114 -1.00 3.82 16.04
CA ASP A 114 0.23 4.57 15.83
C ASP A 114 0.52 4.69 14.34
N PRO A 115 0.94 5.86 13.85
CA PRO A 115 1.31 6.05 12.45
C PRO A 115 2.46 5.11 12.07
N PHE A 116 2.43 4.69 10.81
CA PHE A 116 3.55 3.96 10.24
C PHE A 116 4.71 4.91 9.95
N ASP A 117 5.93 4.48 10.24
CA ASP A 117 7.14 5.20 9.86
C ASP A 117 8.35 4.26 9.86
N GLU A 118 9.45 4.71 9.26
CA GLU A 118 10.77 4.09 9.42
C GLU A 118 11.26 4.33 10.86
N SER A 119 11.68 3.27 11.54
CA SER A 119 12.28 3.35 12.87
C SER A 119 13.79 3.40 12.73
N THR A 120 14.42 4.37 13.38
CA THR A 120 15.87 4.32 13.55
C THR A 120 16.21 3.21 14.54
N ASP A 121 16.99 2.20 14.16
CA ASP A 121 17.30 1.01 14.99
C ASP A 121 17.69 1.35 16.44
N SER A 122 18.47 2.43 16.60
CA SER A 122 18.98 2.88 17.90
C SER A 122 17.91 3.46 18.84
N GLN A 123 16.74 3.79 18.29
CA GLN A 123 15.58 4.32 19.00
C GLN A 123 14.49 3.26 19.16
N THR A 124 14.49 2.18 18.36
CA THR A 124 13.50 1.10 18.44
C THR A 124 13.47 0.42 19.81
N ASP A 125 12.30 0.44 20.46
CA ASP A 125 12.08 -0.14 21.79
C ASP A 125 11.83 -1.65 21.75
N LYS A 126 11.13 -2.12 20.71
CA LYS A 126 10.77 -3.54 20.56
C LYS A 126 10.85 -3.98 19.10
N TRP A 127 11.38 -5.18 18.95
CA TRP A 127 11.55 -5.88 17.69
C TRP A 127 10.74 -7.17 17.77
N TYR A 128 9.67 -7.29 16.99
CA TYR A 128 8.74 -8.41 16.99
C TYR A 128 9.03 -9.39 15.86
N LYS A 129 9.21 -10.67 16.19
CA LYS A 129 9.34 -11.77 15.22
C LYS A 129 8.71 -13.02 15.77
N ASP A 130 7.97 -13.72 14.92
CA ASP A 130 7.16 -14.87 15.28
C ASP A 130 6.30 -14.59 16.53
N ASP A 131 6.44 -15.42 17.56
CA ASP A 131 5.69 -15.31 18.82
C ASP A 131 6.40 -14.51 19.91
N TYR A 132 7.58 -13.94 19.63
CA TYR A 132 8.42 -13.27 20.61
C TYR A 132 8.76 -11.82 20.22
N TYR A 133 9.39 -11.10 21.15
CA TYR A 133 10.05 -9.84 20.87
C TYR A 133 11.36 -9.72 21.63
N ILE A 134 12.26 -8.88 21.13
CA ILE A 134 13.49 -8.47 21.81
C ILE A 134 13.52 -6.94 21.95
N GLN A 135 14.38 -6.44 22.86
CA GLN A 135 14.52 -5.00 23.17
C GLN A 135 15.93 -4.49 22.91
N SER A 136 16.67 -5.22 22.09
CA SER A 136 18.00 -4.88 21.62
C SER A 136 18.03 -5.13 20.13
N ILE A 137 18.75 -4.28 19.39
CA ILE A 137 18.90 -4.39 17.93
C ILE A 137 19.27 -5.84 17.55
N PRO A 138 18.50 -6.49 16.66
CA PRO A 138 18.81 -7.83 16.16
C PRO A 138 20.22 -7.90 15.55
N ALA A 139 20.93 -9.00 15.76
CA ALA A 139 22.27 -9.17 15.18
C ALA A 139 22.24 -9.63 13.71
N GLN A 140 21.12 -10.20 13.26
CA GLN A 140 20.88 -10.77 11.94
C GLN A 140 19.37 -10.66 11.63
N ASP A 141 19.04 -10.74 10.34
CA ASP A 141 17.66 -10.79 9.83
C ASP A 141 16.80 -9.63 10.36
N ILE A 142 17.38 -8.43 10.44
CA ILE A 142 16.72 -7.23 10.97
C ILE A 142 15.41 -6.94 10.21
N ASP A 143 15.45 -7.10 8.89
CA ASP A 143 14.33 -7.00 7.96
C ASP A 143 13.14 -7.94 8.26
N GLU A 144 13.37 -9.00 9.05
CA GLU A 144 12.33 -9.95 9.47
C GLU A 144 11.62 -9.56 10.77
N TYR A 145 11.93 -8.39 11.35
CA TYR A 145 11.27 -7.88 12.54
C TYR A 145 10.32 -6.74 12.19
N ALA A 146 9.17 -6.69 12.87
CA ALA A 146 8.39 -5.46 12.96
C ALA A 146 8.88 -4.65 14.16
N GLU A 147 8.91 -3.33 14.03
CA GLU A 147 9.52 -2.44 14.99
C GLU A 147 8.48 -1.54 15.65
N LYS A 148 8.73 -1.24 16.93
CA LYS A 148 7.89 -0.31 17.69
C LYS A 148 8.78 0.71 18.38
N LEU A 149 8.52 1.97 18.08
CA LEU A 149 9.09 3.13 18.74
C LEU A 149 8.09 3.65 19.81
N ASN A 150 8.55 3.77 21.06
CA ASN A 150 7.79 4.26 22.21
C ASN A 150 8.52 5.44 22.89
N PRO A 151 8.57 6.62 22.26
CA PRO A 151 9.20 7.77 22.88
C PRO A 151 8.35 8.27 24.08
N PRO A 152 8.89 9.16 24.94
CA PRO A 152 8.17 9.65 26.10
C PRO A 152 6.83 10.35 25.79
N ASN A 153 6.70 10.93 24.60
CA ASN A 153 5.44 11.50 24.12
C ASN A 153 4.69 10.45 23.28
N GLN A 154 3.49 10.08 23.71
CA GLN A 154 2.72 9.02 23.05
C GLN A 154 2.25 9.40 21.63
N GLU A 155 2.14 10.69 21.32
CA GLU A 155 1.80 11.16 19.97
C GLU A 155 2.94 10.91 18.95
N ASP A 156 4.16 10.69 19.45
CA ASP A 156 5.35 10.41 18.66
C ASP A 156 5.62 8.90 18.52
N GLU A 157 4.76 8.04 19.06
CA GLU A 157 4.85 6.59 18.85
C GLU A 157 4.72 6.25 17.36
N ARG A 158 5.55 5.31 16.89
CA ARG A 158 5.55 4.83 15.50
C ARG A 158 5.63 3.32 15.46
N PHE A 159 5.12 2.75 14.38
CA PHE A 159 5.21 1.32 14.11
C PHE A 159 5.78 1.09 12.72
N GLU A 160 6.70 0.14 12.60
CA GLU A 160 7.26 -0.28 11.32
C GLU A 160 6.92 -1.75 11.10
N PRO A 161 6.24 -2.12 9.99
CA PRO A 161 6.07 -3.52 9.65
C PRO A 161 7.41 -4.10 9.16
N ARG A 162 7.52 -5.43 9.08
CA ARG A 162 8.63 -6.08 8.39
C ARG A 162 8.79 -5.55 6.97
N GLU A 163 10.02 -5.57 6.45
CA GLU A 163 10.34 -5.10 5.10
C GLU A 163 9.41 -5.69 4.04
N VAL A 164 9.17 -7.00 4.11
CA VAL A 164 8.29 -7.76 3.19
C VAL A 164 6.81 -7.36 3.23
N GLN A 165 6.42 -6.42 4.10
CA GLN A 165 5.05 -5.96 4.30
C GLN A 165 4.93 -4.44 4.14
N LYS A 166 6.02 -3.71 3.89
CA LYS A 166 6.01 -2.24 3.78
C LYS A 166 5.18 -1.77 2.58
N GLY A 167 5.42 -2.33 1.38
CA GLY A 167 4.65 -1.98 0.18
C GLY A 167 3.17 -2.31 0.30
N ASN A 168 2.86 -3.50 0.81
CA ASN A 168 1.49 -3.96 1.05
C ASN A 168 0.75 -3.05 2.03
N THR A 169 1.43 -2.63 3.11
CA THR A 169 0.91 -1.67 4.10
C THR A 169 0.62 -0.33 3.43
N ALA A 170 1.56 0.17 2.62
CA ALA A 170 1.38 1.41 1.90
C ALA A 170 0.16 1.38 0.97
N ARG A 171 0.02 0.35 0.13
CA ARG A 171 -1.12 0.22 -0.79
C ARG A 171 -2.46 0.01 -0.08
N ALA A 172 -2.48 -0.65 1.07
CA ALA A 172 -3.68 -0.75 1.90
C ALA A 172 -4.08 0.62 2.50
N MET A 173 -3.09 1.44 2.87
CA MET A 173 -3.30 2.79 3.41
C MET A 173 -3.73 3.78 2.33
N PHE A 174 -3.10 3.78 1.15
CA PHE A 174 -3.53 4.56 -0.02
C PHE A 174 -4.97 4.21 -0.41
N TYR A 175 -5.28 2.91 -0.49
CA TYR A 175 -6.64 2.44 -0.75
C TYR A 175 -7.65 3.03 0.23
N PHE A 176 -7.40 2.88 1.54
CA PHE A 176 -8.34 3.38 2.54
C PHE A 176 -8.51 4.90 2.46
N TYR A 177 -7.39 5.63 2.38
CA TYR A 177 -7.40 7.09 2.32
C TYR A 177 -8.17 7.60 1.10
N THR A 178 -8.00 6.96 -0.05
CA THR A 178 -8.70 7.32 -1.28
C THR A 178 -10.17 6.91 -1.24
N ILE A 179 -10.50 5.64 -0.99
CA ILE A 179 -11.88 5.14 -1.08
C ILE A 179 -12.79 5.69 0.03
N TYR A 180 -12.23 5.94 1.21
CA TYR A 180 -12.97 6.41 2.39
C TYR A 180 -12.55 7.82 2.81
N SER A 181 -12.19 8.66 1.84
CA SER A 181 -11.73 10.04 2.03
C SER A 181 -12.66 10.91 2.89
N ASN A 182 -13.96 10.63 2.88
CA ASN A 182 -14.96 11.34 3.67
C ASN A 182 -14.92 11.05 5.18
N VAL A 183 -14.25 9.97 5.61
CA VAL A 183 -14.13 9.55 7.01
C VAL A 183 -12.69 9.33 7.47
N ALA A 184 -11.74 9.27 6.55
CA ALA A 184 -10.32 9.14 6.83
C ALA A 184 -9.80 10.38 7.58
N SER A 185 -9.10 10.15 8.70
CA SER A 185 -8.42 11.23 9.43
C SER A 185 -7.25 11.80 8.62
N GLN A 186 -7.39 13.06 8.19
CA GLN A 186 -6.33 13.79 7.49
C GLN A 186 -5.07 13.98 8.35
N ASP A 187 -5.25 14.29 9.63
CA ASP A 187 -4.11 14.49 10.55
C ASP A 187 -3.27 13.20 10.67
N PHE A 188 -3.93 12.05 10.71
CA PHE A 188 -3.26 10.74 10.73
C PHE A 188 -2.54 10.44 9.40
N TRP A 189 -3.15 10.77 8.26
CA TRP A 189 -2.52 10.63 6.95
C TRP A 189 -1.24 11.47 6.83
N ASN A 190 -1.32 12.74 7.23
CA ASN A 190 -0.23 13.71 7.11
C ASN A 190 1.04 13.31 7.87
N LEU A 191 0.94 12.43 8.87
CA LEU A 191 2.07 11.95 9.66
C LEU A 191 2.92 10.89 8.94
N GLN A 192 2.40 10.24 7.91
CA GLN A 192 3.01 9.01 7.34
C GLN A 192 3.02 8.94 5.81
N TYR A 193 2.24 9.79 5.11
CA TYR A 193 2.07 9.63 3.66
C TYR A 193 3.39 9.60 2.87
N GLN A 194 4.38 10.40 3.27
CA GLN A 194 5.68 10.41 2.60
C GLN A 194 6.41 9.07 2.76
N THR A 195 6.45 8.52 3.97
CA THR A 195 7.02 7.19 4.24
C THR A 195 6.27 6.11 3.45
N LEU A 196 4.95 6.19 3.37
CA LEU A 196 4.15 5.24 2.60
C LEU A 196 4.42 5.33 1.07
N ILE A 197 4.67 6.53 0.54
CA ILE A 197 5.10 6.72 -0.85
C ILE A 197 6.44 6.03 -1.07
N ASP A 198 7.40 6.25 -0.18
CA ASP A 198 8.73 5.64 -0.29
C ASP A 198 8.64 4.11 -0.23
N TRP A 199 7.87 3.56 0.71
CA TRP A 199 7.61 2.13 0.83
C TRP A 199 6.98 1.52 -0.42
N HIS A 200 6.05 2.21 -1.05
CA HIS A 200 5.44 1.74 -2.29
C HIS A 200 6.48 1.60 -3.42
N PHE A 201 7.37 2.59 -3.57
CA PHE A 201 8.39 2.54 -4.62
C PHE A 201 9.54 1.58 -4.32
N TYR A 202 9.83 1.29 -3.05
CA TYR A 202 10.81 0.27 -2.67
C TYR A 202 10.28 -1.16 -2.81
N ASP A 203 8.99 -1.36 -2.60
CA ASP A 203 8.32 -2.66 -2.62
C ASP A 203 7.03 -2.60 -3.47
N LEU A 204 7.20 -2.69 -4.79
CA LEU A 204 6.11 -2.72 -5.77
C LEU A 204 5.26 -3.99 -5.64
N PRO A 205 3.98 -3.96 -6.05
CA PRO A 205 3.10 -5.11 -5.89
C PRO A 205 3.63 -6.36 -6.58
N ASP A 206 3.65 -7.46 -5.83
CA ASP A 206 4.04 -8.77 -6.32
C ASP A 206 2.82 -9.60 -6.76
N GLN A 207 3.07 -10.81 -7.27
CA GLN A 207 1.98 -11.70 -7.69
C GLN A 207 1.08 -12.12 -6.52
N THR A 208 1.63 -12.20 -5.30
CA THR A 208 0.87 -12.57 -4.10
C THR A 208 -0.20 -11.53 -3.79
N GLU A 209 0.14 -10.24 -3.84
CA GLU A 209 -0.82 -9.15 -3.66
C GLU A 209 -1.84 -9.08 -4.80
N ILE A 210 -1.40 -9.26 -6.05
CA ILE A 210 -2.31 -9.29 -7.21
C ILE A 210 -3.32 -10.43 -7.06
N ASP A 211 -2.88 -11.62 -6.65
CA ASP A 211 -3.76 -12.77 -6.42
C ASP A 211 -4.71 -12.51 -5.23
N ARG A 212 -4.21 -11.88 -4.16
CA ARG A 212 -5.00 -11.50 -2.99
C ARG A 212 -6.11 -10.52 -3.37
N THR A 213 -5.79 -9.44 -4.09
CA THR A 213 -6.77 -8.41 -4.46
C THR A 213 -7.84 -8.95 -5.40
N ASN A 214 -7.46 -9.81 -6.36
CA ASN A 214 -8.40 -10.51 -7.24
C ASN A 214 -9.31 -11.48 -6.46
N SER A 215 -8.76 -12.17 -5.46
CA SER A 215 -9.54 -13.05 -4.59
C SER A 215 -10.57 -12.25 -3.77
N ILE A 216 -10.17 -11.11 -3.18
CA ILE A 216 -11.08 -10.20 -2.47
C ILE A 216 -12.18 -9.67 -3.40
N ALA A 217 -11.82 -9.28 -4.63
CA ALA A 217 -12.78 -8.76 -5.61
C ALA A 217 -13.92 -9.74 -5.92
N SER A 218 -13.66 -11.06 -5.85
CA SER A 218 -14.71 -12.07 -6.02
C SER A 218 -15.78 -12.07 -4.91
N TYR A 219 -15.50 -11.43 -3.77
CA TYR A 219 -16.41 -11.30 -2.63
C TYR A 219 -16.99 -9.88 -2.44
N GLN A 220 -16.21 -8.84 -2.70
CA GLN A 220 -16.61 -7.44 -2.46
C GLN A 220 -16.91 -6.63 -3.73
N GLY A 221 -16.53 -7.17 -4.89
CA GLY A 221 -16.82 -6.61 -6.21
C GLY A 221 -15.81 -5.57 -6.70
N ASN A 222 -14.72 -5.33 -5.98
CA ASN A 222 -13.68 -4.36 -6.35
C ASN A 222 -12.28 -4.89 -6.04
N VAL A 223 -11.30 -4.48 -6.84
CA VAL A 223 -9.86 -4.64 -6.57
C VAL A 223 -9.32 -3.42 -5.82
N ASN A 224 -8.14 -3.55 -5.24
CA ASN A 224 -7.34 -2.40 -4.80
C ASN A 224 -6.62 -1.83 -6.03
N PRO A 225 -7.01 -0.64 -6.53
CA PRO A 225 -6.42 -0.04 -7.73
C PRO A 225 -4.91 0.15 -7.61
N TYR A 226 -4.41 0.49 -6.41
CA TYR A 226 -2.98 0.68 -6.16
C TYR A 226 -2.14 -0.61 -6.24
N VAL A 227 -2.78 -1.78 -6.22
CA VAL A 227 -2.13 -3.08 -6.43
C VAL A 227 -2.10 -3.47 -7.90
N VAL A 228 -3.20 -3.24 -8.63
CA VAL A 228 -3.31 -3.65 -10.04
C VAL A 228 -2.65 -2.64 -11.00
N ASP A 229 -2.60 -1.37 -10.61
CA ASP A 229 -1.88 -0.29 -11.28
C ASP A 229 -1.07 0.52 -10.23
N PRO A 230 0.19 0.13 -9.99
CA PRO A 230 1.05 0.84 -9.04
C PRO A 230 1.48 2.24 -9.49
N SER A 231 1.25 2.64 -10.75
CA SER A 231 1.57 4.00 -11.23
C SER A 231 0.72 5.06 -10.54
N ILE A 232 -0.49 4.69 -10.07
CA ILE A 232 -1.45 5.59 -9.45
C ILE A 232 -0.85 6.32 -8.25
N VAL A 233 0.01 5.67 -7.44
CA VAL A 233 0.63 6.33 -6.28
C VAL A 233 1.41 7.58 -6.71
N GLY A 234 2.26 7.46 -7.73
CA GLY A 234 2.98 8.61 -8.26
C GLY A 234 2.03 9.63 -8.88
N ARG A 235 1.12 9.16 -9.73
CA ARG A 235 0.24 10.03 -10.53
C ARG A 235 -0.74 10.83 -9.68
N ALA A 236 -1.29 10.26 -8.62
CA ALA A 236 -2.27 10.90 -7.76
C ALA A 236 -1.65 11.76 -6.65
N PHE A 237 -0.46 11.39 -6.13
CA PHE A 237 0.10 12.04 -4.94
C PHE A 237 1.36 12.90 -5.22
N LEU A 238 2.00 12.75 -6.37
CA LEU A 238 3.25 13.45 -6.69
C LEU A 238 3.18 14.32 -7.95
N VAL A 239 2.07 14.27 -8.69
CA VAL A 239 1.83 15.10 -9.88
C VAL A 239 0.58 15.94 -9.65
N PHE A 240 0.63 17.20 -10.06
CA PHE A 240 -0.50 18.12 -9.90
C PHE A 240 -1.61 17.83 -10.91
N GLU A 241 -2.86 18.15 -10.53
CA GLU A 241 -4.02 18.04 -11.42
C GLU A 241 -3.84 18.89 -12.68
N GLY A 242 -4.09 18.30 -13.85
CA GLY A 242 -3.99 18.99 -15.14
C GLY A 242 -2.60 19.03 -15.76
N ALA A 243 -1.62 18.33 -15.18
CA ALA A 243 -0.35 18.06 -15.86
C ALA A 243 -0.59 17.34 -17.19
N LEU A 244 0.18 17.67 -18.23
CA LEU A 244 0.10 17.01 -19.52
C LEU A 244 1.02 15.77 -19.53
N PRO A 245 0.53 14.57 -19.89
CA PRO A 245 1.38 13.40 -20.06
C PRO A 245 2.52 13.68 -21.07
N GLY A 246 3.75 13.36 -20.68
CA GLY A 246 4.95 13.62 -21.47
C GLY A 246 5.48 15.05 -21.46
N ASP A 247 4.80 16.03 -20.83
CA ASP A 247 5.32 17.39 -20.64
C ASP A 247 6.31 17.43 -19.47
N VAL A 248 7.46 16.81 -19.68
CA VAL A 248 8.49 16.59 -18.65
C VAL A 248 9.00 17.92 -18.11
N ASN A 249 9.10 18.95 -18.95
CA ASN A 249 9.60 20.25 -18.54
C ASN A 249 8.53 21.14 -17.86
N GLN A 250 7.26 20.71 -17.88
CA GLN A 250 6.10 21.33 -17.26
C GLN A 250 5.83 22.76 -17.73
N ASP A 251 6.06 23.05 -19.01
CA ASP A 251 5.75 24.35 -19.62
C ASP A 251 4.36 24.42 -20.27
N ASN A 252 3.57 23.34 -20.14
CA ASN A 252 2.25 23.12 -20.73
C ASN A 252 2.26 22.93 -22.24
N THR A 253 3.41 22.58 -22.82
CA THR A 253 3.52 22.21 -24.22
C THR A 253 4.28 20.91 -24.37
N LEU A 254 3.69 19.96 -25.10
CA LEU A 254 4.38 18.73 -25.47
C LEU A 254 5.18 18.97 -26.75
N ASP A 255 6.51 19.05 -26.64
CA ASP A 255 7.37 19.34 -27.78
C ASP A 255 8.72 18.59 -27.76
N ILE A 256 9.65 19.01 -28.63
CA ILE A 256 10.96 18.35 -28.77
C ILE A 256 11.85 18.51 -27.52
N LEU A 257 11.60 19.52 -26.68
CA LEU A 257 12.35 19.73 -25.45
C LEU A 257 12.05 18.62 -24.43
N ASP A 258 10.81 18.11 -24.38
CA ASP A 258 10.45 16.98 -23.51
C ASP A 258 11.15 15.70 -23.96
N VAL A 259 11.15 15.44 -25.27
CA VAL A 259 11.90 14.33 -25.87
C VAL A 259 13.40 14.43 -25.53
N VAL A 260 13.96 15.64 -25.57
CA VAL A 260 15.37 15.86 -25.18
C VAL A 260 15.57 15.62 -23.69
N MET A 261 14.58 15.92 -22.85
CA MET A 261 14.61 15.62 -21.41
C MET A 261 14.64 14.14 -21.11
N ASP A 262 13.75 13.37 -21.74
CA ASP A 262 13.72 11.92 -21.55
C ASP A 262 14.98 11.25 -22.05
N ILE A 263 15.44 11.58 -23.26
CA ILE A 263 16.69 11.05 -23.79
C ILE A 263 17.85 11.44 -22.86
N GLY A 264 17.87 12.67 -22.36
CA GLY A 264 18.86 13.18 -21.42
C GLY A 264 18.91 12.38 -20.12
N TYR A 265 17.74 12.06 -19.56
CA TYR A 265 17.58 11.20 -18.40
C TYR A 265 18.06 9.77 -18.66
N ILE A 266 17.57 9.14 -19.73
CA ILE A 266 17.88 7.76 -20.11
C ILE A 266 19.38 7.53 -20.32
N ILE A 267 20.09 8.49 -20.92
CA ILE A 267 21.54 8.39 -21.14
C ILE A 267 22.39 8.89 -19.95
N GLY A 268 21.75 9.33 -18.87
CA GLY A 268 22.41 9.81 -17.64
C GLY A 268 23.09 11.18 -17.79
N SER A 269 22.61 12.05 -18.69
CA SER A 269 23.12 13.41 -18.86
C SER A 269 22.66 14.36 -17.75
N PHE A 270 21.46 14.16 -17.21
CA PHE A 270 20.94 14.83 -16.02
C PHE A 270 19.85 13.98 -15.35
N GLY A 271 19.49 14.33 -14.11
CA GLY A 271 18.42 13.68 -13.37
C GLY A 271 17.11 14.47 -13.50
N LEU A 272 16.00 13.73 -13.42
CA LEU A 272 14.65 14.26 -13.27
C LEU A 272 14.24 14.21 -11.79
N THR A 273 13.37 15.11 -11.39
CA THR A 273 12.61 15.02 -10.15
C THR A 273 11.59 13.88 -10.23
N GLN A 274 11.04 13.47 -9.07
CA GLN A 274 10.09 12.36 -9.05
C GLN A 274 8.81 12.65 -9.86
N SER A 275 8.29 13.88 -9.77
CA SER A 275 7.14 14.30 -10.58
C SER A 275 7.46 14.28 -12.07
N GLU A 276 8.64 14.74 -12.47
CA GLU A 276 9.08 14.71 -13.87
C GLU A 276 9.25 13.27 -14.37
N THR A 277 9.79 12.34 -13.56
CA THR A 277 9.86 10.93 -13.96
C THR A 277 8.48 10.29 -14.13
N ILE A 278 7.48 10.69 -13.34
CA ILE A 278 6.12 10.17 -13.45
C ILE A 278 5.42 10.75 -14.69
N ILE A 279 5.68 12.01 -15.03
CA ILE A 279 5.13 12.64 -16.24
C ILE A 279 5.80 12.07 -17.50
N ALA A 280 7.08 11.76 -17.44
CA ALA A 280 7.86 11.14 -18.50
C ALA A 280 7.42 9.70 -18.81
N ASP A 281 7.03 8.92 -17.80
CA ASP A 281 6.49 7.56 -17.95
C ASP A 281 5.05 7.60 -18.49
N ILE A 282 4.93 7.84 -19.81
CA ILE A 282 3.65 7.98 -20.50
C ILE A 282 2.96 6.64 -20.75
N ASN A 283 3.72 5.54 -20.70
CA ASN A 283 3.16 4.19 -20.84
C ASN A 283 2.77 3.55 -19.50
N TYR A 284 3.13 4.21 -18.38
CA TYR A 284 2.77 3.86 -17.00
C TYR A 284 3.33 2.51 -16.52
N ASP A 285 4.49 2.09 -17.02
CA ASP A 285 5.15 0.84 -16.62
C ASP A 285 6.18 1.02 -15.49
N LEU A 286 6.23 2.22 -14.90
CA LEU A 286 7.14 2.65 -13.83
C LEU A 286 8.60 2.80 -14.27
N SER A 287 8.87 2.82 -15.58
CA SER A 287 10.21 3.02 -16.13
C SER A 287 10.20 4.08 -17.21
N VAL A 288 11.07 5.10 -17.09
CA VAL A 288 11.31 6.04 -18.19
C VAL A 288 12.37 5.45 -19.12
N ASP A 289 11.95 4.99 -20.29
CA ASP A 289 12.82 4.39 -21.29
C ASP A 289 12.50 4.83 -22.74
N VAL A 290 13.07 4.11 -23.71
CA VAL A 290 12.92 4.47 -25.14
C VAL A 290 11.47 4.35 -25.63
N LEU A 291 10.64 3.55 -24.98
CA LEU A 291 9.22 3.39 -25.30
C LEU A 291 8.44 4.66 -24.98
N ASP A 292 8.79 5.38 -23.91
CA ASP A 292 8.20 6.68 -23.59
C ASP A 292 8.58 7.74 -24.61
N VAL A 293 9.86 7.78 -24.98
CA VAL A 293 10.36 8.67 -26.03
C VAL A 293 9.61 8.45 -27.34
N VAL A 294 9.39 7.20 -27.74
CA VAL A 294 8.64 6.87 -28.96
C VAL A 294 7.19 7.36 -28.85
N SER A 295 6.55 7.16 -27.70
CA SER A 295 5.17 7.55 -27.45
C SER A 295 4.98 9.09 -27.46
N ILE A 296 5.93 9.84 -26.90
CA ILE A 296 5.93 11.30 -26.97
C ILE A 296 6.16 11.77 -28.41
N VAL A 297 7.14 11.19 -29.12
CA VAL A 297 7.43 11.56 -30.52
C VAL A 297 6.21 11.34 -31.42
N ASP A 298 5.51 10.21 -31.25
CA ASP A 298 4.29 9.93 -32.02
C ASP A 298 3.20 10.98 -31.73
N THR A 299 3.07 11.43 -30.48
CA THR A 299 2.11 12.47 -30.09
C THR A 299 2.47 13.87 -30.61
N VAL A 300 3.76 14.22 -30.65
CA VAL A 300 4.24 15.54 -31.15
C VAL A 300 4.10 15.68 -32.68
N LEU A 301 4.10 14.55 -33.41
CA LEU A 301 4.07 14.54 -34.88
C LEU A 301 2.65 14.54 -35.48
N ASP A 302 1.62 14.27 -34.69
CA ASP A 302 0.20 14.27 -35.08
C ASP A 302 -0.46 15.67 -34.98
#